data_AF-A0A957A654-F1
#
_entry.id   AF-A0A957A654-F1
#
_cell.length_a   1.000
_cell.length_b   1.000
_cell.length_c   1.000
_cell.angle_alpha   90.00
_cell.angle_beta   90.00
_cell.angle_gamma   90.00
#
_symmetry.space_group_name_H-M   'P 1'
#
loop_
_entity.id
_entity.type
_entity.pdbx_description
1 polymer ?
#
loop_
_entity_poly.entity_id
_entity_poly.type
_entity_poly.pdbx_seq_one_letter_code
_entity_poly.pdbx_strand_id
1 'polypeptide(L)'
;MTTTEPRPGNELEAIAAAHQQWEDTAVAKVLARFPERKAQFESSSAPQKRVYTPEDTASVSYLEDIGFPGQFPFTRGVQPTMYRGRLWTMRQYAGFGTAKETNERFKHLLANGQTGLSAAFDLPTQTGYDSDHIMSAGEVGQVGVAIDSLADMETLFDGIPLDEVSTSMTINAPAAILVAMYMVAAEKQGHSHSVVMGTAQNDVLKEYVARGTYIFPPAESVRLAANLINYCAEHAPKFNSISVSGYHIREAGSTAAQEIGFAFSNALAYLDECKRQGGDLNESAQRVSWIFNTHNHFFEEIAKYRALRRLWARLMVERYGITNPNAQMLRTHTQTGGSTLT
;
A
#
# COMPACT_ATOMS: atom_id res chain seq x y z
N MET A 1 -51.95 -23.06 -4.09
CA MET A 1 -51.31 -22.11 -5.03
C MET A 1 -49.84 -22.04 -4.66
N THR A 2 -49.03 -22.92 -5.26
CA THR A 2 -47.59 -22.95 -5.11
C THR A 2 -47.01 -21.92 -6.08
N THR A 3 -46.70 -20.73 -5.57
CA THR A 3 -45.85 -19.77 -6.28
C THR A 3 -44.50 -20.44 -6.48
N THR A 4 -44.25 -20.90 -7.69
CA THR A 4 -42.94 -21.36 -8.13
C THR A 4 -42.06 -20.13 -8.21
N GLU A 5 -41.25 -19.89 -7.18
CA GLU A 5 -40.13 -18.96 -7.29
C GLU A 5 -39.30 -19.40 -8.51
N PRO A 6 -38.97 -18.48 -9.43
CA PRO A 6 -38.15 -18.83 -10.58
C PRO A 6 -36.81 -19.36 -10.06
N ARG A 7 -36.39 -20.52 -10.58
CA ARG A 7 -35.04 -21.03 -10.32
C ARG A 7 -34.04 -19.96 -10.79
N PRO A 8 -32.91 -19.73 -10.08
CA PRO A 8 -31.97 -18.65 -10.38
C PRO A 8 -31.51 -18.57 -11.85
N GLY A 9 -31.42 -19.71 -12.55
CA GLY A 9 -31.08 -19.74 -13.98
C GLY A 9 -32.11 -19.07 -14.90
N ASN A 10 -33.40 -19.12 -14.55
CA ASN A 10 -34.48 -18.56 -15.37
C ASN A 10 -34.52 -17.02 -15.29
N GLU A 11 -34.13 -16.43 -14.15
CA GLU A 11 -34.08 -14.98 -13.99
C GLU A 11 -32.89 -14.35 -14.73
N LEU A 12 -31.71 -14.98 -14.67
CA LEU A 12 -30.53 -14.51 -15.41
C LEU A 12 -30.74 -14.57 -16.93
N GLU A 13 -31.36 -15.64 -17.43
CA GLU A 13 -31.73 -15.74 -18.85
C GLU A 13 -32.73 -14.66 -19.27
N ALA A 14 -33.74 -14.38 -18.43
CA ALA A 14 -34.70 -13.31 -18.69
C ALA A 14 -34.05 -11.92 -18.70
N ILE A 15 -33.12 -11.66 -17.78
CA ILE A 15 -32.33 -10.42 -17.75
C ILE A 15 -31.49 -10.27 -19.02
N ALA A 16 -30.78 -11.32 -19.43
CA ALA A 16 -29.96 -11.29 -20.64
C ALA A 16 -30.80 -11.02 -21.89
N ALA A 17 -31.97 -11.65 -22.01
CA ALA A 17 -32.90 -11.41 -23.10
C ALA A 17 -33.44 -9.97 -23.11
N ALA A 18 -33.82 -9.43 -21.94
CA ALA A 18 -34.28 -8.06 -21.81
C ALA A 18 -33.17 -7.03 -22.11
N HIS A 19 -31.94 -7.31 -21.69
CA HIS A 19 -30.76 -6.48 -21.97
C HIS A 19 -30.49 -6.43 -23.48
N GLN A 20 -30.51 -7.57 -24.17
CA GLN A 20 -30.35 -7.64 -25.62
C GLN A 20 -31.50 -6.90 -26.34
N GLN A 21 -32.74 -7.09 -25.91
CA GLN A 21 -33.88 -6.37 -26.48
C GLN A 21 -33.74 -4.85 -26.33
N TRP A 22 -33.23 -4.36 -25.19
CA TRP A 22 -32.98 -2.95 -24.95
C TRP A 22 -31.88 -2.39 -25.87
N GLU A 23 -30.79 -3.13 -26.09
CA GLU A 23 -29.72 -2.78 -27.03
C GLU A 23 -30.29 -2.67 -28.48
N ASP A 24 -31.04 -3.67 -28.91
CA ASP A 24 -31.58 -3.74 -30.28
C ASP A 24 -32.71 -2.72 -30.56
N THR A 25 -33.32 -2.16 -29.51
CA THR A 25 -34.45 -1.23 -29.64
C THR A 25 -34.09 0.18 -29.20
N ALA A 26 -34.08 0.42 -27.89
CA ALA A 26 -33.92 1.76 -27.32
C ALA A 26 -32.54 2.35 -27.64
N VAL A 27 -31.47 1.55 -27.50
CA VAL A 27 -30.10 2.02 -27.78
C VAL A 27 -29.89 2.23 -29.27
N ALA A 28 -30.20 1.24 -30.12
CA ALA A 28 -30.06 1.35 -31.56
C ALA A 28 -30.80 2.59 -32.14
N LYS A 29 -32.01 2.87 -31.66
CA LYS A 29 -32.79 4.06 -32.04
C LYS A 29 -32.07 5.38 -31.73
N VAL A 30 -31.41 5.46 -30.57
CA VAL A 30 -30.66 6.66 -30.16
C VAL A 30 -29.37 6.77 -30.96
N LEU A 31 -28.61 5.67 -31.10
CA LEU A 31 -27.33 5.65 -31.83
C LEU A 31 -27.48 6.04 -33.30
N ALA A 32 -28.59 5.69 -33.94
CA ALA A 32 -28.89 6.10 -35.31
C ALA A 32 -28.98 7.63 -35.49
N ARG A 33 -29.32 8.36 -34.42
CA ARG A 33 -29.42 9.83 -34.43
C ARG A 33 -28.21 10.51 -33.80
N PHE A 34 -27.68 9.94 -32.72
CA PHE A 34 -26.59 10.47 -31.92
C PHE A 34 -25.61 9.33 -31.59
N PRO A 35 -24.53 9.16 -32.37
CA PRO A 35 -23.53 8.16 -32.06
C PRO A 35 -22.83 8.49 -30.74
N GLU A 36 -22.28 7.47 -30.09
CA GLU A 36 -21.45 7.66 -28.91
C GLU A 36 -20.16 8.41 -29.25
N ARG A 37 -19.61 9.10 -28.24
CA ARG A 37 -18.39 9.90 -28.38
C ARG A 37 -17.15 9.09 -28.75
N LYS A 38 -17.17 7.78 -28.47
CA LYS A 38 -16.12 6.82 -28.79
C LYS A 38 -16.77 5.52 -29.20
N ALA A 39 -16.13 4.77 -30.09
CA ALA A 39 -16.55 3.41 -30.44
C ALA A 39 -16.41 2.44 -29.25
N GLN A 40 -15.45 2.71 -28.36
CA GLN A 40 -15.17 1.91 -27.17
C GLN A 40 -14.77 2.83 -26.02
N PHE A 41 -15.31 2.55 -24.83
CA PHE A 41 -14.91 3.20 -23.59
C PHE A 41 -14.01 2.23 -22.82
N GLU A 42 -12.92 2.74 -22.25
CA GLU A 42 -11.90 1.91 -21.61
C GLU A 42 -11.42 2.57 -20.32
N SER A 43 -11.08 1.76 -19.33
CA SER A 43 -10.21 2.15 -18.22
C SER A 43 -8.76 1.83 -18.58
N SER A 44 -7.81 2.07 -17.65
CA SER A 44 -6.41 1.72 -17.90
C SER A 44 -6.14 0.21 -17.95
N SER A 45 -7.11 -0.62 -17.52
CA SER A 45 -6.97 -2.07 -17.42
C SER A 45 -7.93 -2.87 -18.29
N ALA A 46 -9.10 -2.32 -18.66
CA ALA A 46 -10.10 -3.07 -19.42
C ALA A 46 -11.12 -2.19 -20.17
N PRO A 47 -11.68 -2.69 -21.29
CA PRO A 47 -12.89 -2.14 -21.90
C PRO A 47 -14.06 -2.09 -20.91
N GLN A 48 -14.90 -1.07 -21.04
CA GLN A 48 -16.07 -0.83 -20.19
C GLN A 48 -17.35 -0.98 -21.02
N LYS A 49 -18.29 -1.78 -20.51
CA LYS A 49 -19.63 -1.91 -21.11
C LYS A 49 -20.45 -0.64 -20.86
N ARG A 50 -21.47 -0.42 -21.70
CA ARG A 50 -22.44 0.67 -21.51
C ARG A 50 -23.21 0.53 -20.20
N VAL A 51 -23.61 -0.70 -19.87
CA VAL A 51 -24.29 -1.08 -18.63
C VAL A 51 -23.79 -2.44 -18.17
N TYR A 52 -23.73 -2.64 -16.86
CA TYR A 52 -23.48 -3.94 -16.23
C TYR A 52 -24.76 -4.44 -15.58
N THR A 53 -25.10 -5.71 -15.78
CA THR A 53 -26.29 -6.38 -15.22
C THR A 53 -25.87 -7.52 -14.29
N PRO A 54 -26.81 -8.18 -13.58
CA PRO A 54 -26.50 -9.38 -12.81
C PRO A 54 -25.78 -10.48 -13.61
N GLU A 55 -25.94 -10.54 -14.94
CA GLU A 55 -25.24 -11.50 -15.81
C GLU A 55 -23.72 -11.37 -15.71
N ASP A 56 -23.21 -10.14 -15.54
CA ASP A 56 -21.78 -9.83 -15.50
C ASP A 56 -21.09 -10.32 -14.23
N THR A 57 -21.89 -10.68 -13.22
CA THR A 57 -21.41 -11.19 -11.94
C THR A 57 -21.91 -12.60 -11.64
N ALA A 58 -22.55 -13.27 -12.60
CA ALA A 58 -23.16 -14.58 -12.40
C ALA A 58 -22.16 -15.66 -11.95
N SER A 59 -20.89 -15.54 -12.35
CA SER A 59 -19.82 -16.46 -11.95
C SER A 59 -19.16 -16.10 -10.62
N VAL A 60 -19.55 -15.00 -9.97
CA VAL A 60 -18.93 -14.54 -8.71
C VAL A 60 -19.66 -15.15 -7.53
N SER A 61 -18.95 -15.94 -6.73
CA SER A 61 -19.50 -16.52 -5.51
C SER A 61 -19.52 -15.47 -4.40
N TYR A 62 -20.71 -15.03 -3.96
CA TYR A 62 -20.79 -13.99 -2.93
C TYR A 62 -20.06 -14.41 -1.64
N LEU A 63 -20.26 -15.64 -1.18
CA LEU A 63 -19.66 -16.09 0.08
C LEU A 63 -18.15 -16.35 -0.03
N GLU A 64 -17.65 -16.80 -1.17
CA GLU A 64 -16.23 -17.19 -1.34
C GLU A 64 -15.35 -16.06 -1.91
N ASP A 65 -15.90 -15.20 -2.78
CA ASP A 65 -15.15 -14.17 -3.48
C ASP A 65 -15.39 -12.76 -2.94
N ILE A 66 -16.52 -12.51 -2.27
CA ILE A 66 -16.89 -11.18 -1.77
C ILE A 66 -16.87 -11.15 -0.24
N GLY A 67 -17.65 -12.02 0.39
CA GLY A 67 -17.77 -12.18 1.84
C GLY A 67 -18.25 -10.93 2.58
N PHE A 68 -17.99 -10.93 3.89
CA PHE A 68 -18.25 -9.82 4.79
C PHE A 68 -16.94 -9.11 5.17
N PRO A 69 -16.99 -7.80 5.51
CA PRO A 69 -15.79 -7.08 5.95
C PRO A 69 -15.21 -7.72 7.23
N GLY A 70 -13.88 -7.77 7.32
CA GLY A 70 -13.17 -8.44 8.42
C GLY A 70 -13.07 -9.96 8.31
N GLN A 71 -13.60 -10.57 7.25
CA GLN A 71 -13.50 -12.01 6.99
C GLN A 71 -12.76 -12.28 5.70
N PHE A 72 -12.07 -13.43 5.63
CA PHE A 72 -11.43 -13.91 4.40
C PHE A 72 -12.46 -13.96 3.24
N PRO A 73 -12.10 -13.56 2.00
CA PRO A 73 -10.80 -13.07 1.54
C PRO A 73 -10.65 -11.53 1.61
N PHE A 74 -11.35 -10.88 2.55
CA PHE A 74 -11.24 -9.45 2.88
C PHE A 74 -11.57 -8.46 1.75
N THR A 75 -12.27 -8.91 0.70
CA THR A 75 -12.66 -8.09 -0.46
C THR A 75 -13.36 -6.80 -0.02
N ARG A 76 -14.26 -6.88 0.96
CA ARG A 76 -15.03 -5.74 1.50
C ARG A 76 -14.31 -4.91 2.57
N GLY A 77 -13.10 -5.28 2.96
CA GLY A 77 -12.30 -4.60 3.98
C GLY A 77 -11.73 -5.56 5.03
N VAL A 78 -10.65 -5.17 5.68
CA VAL A 78 -9.94 -5.99 6.69
C VAL A 78 -10.48 -5.83 8.11
N GLN A 79 -11.35 -4.83 8.36
CA GLN A 79 -12.00 -4.61 9.65
C GLN A 79 -13.52 -4.79 9.52
N PRO A 80 -14.22 -5.38 10.50
CA PRO A 80 -15.66 -5.63 10.40
C PRO A 80 -16.50 -4.34 10.39
N THR A 81 -16.07 -3.31 11.13
CA THR A 81 -16.79 -2.03 11.23
C THR A 81 -16.21 -0.93 10.34
N MET A 82 -15.02 -1.14 9.77
CA MET A 82 -14.27 -0.17 8.96
C MET A 82 -14.39 1.26 9.53
N TYR A 83 -14.78 2.21 8.70
CA TYR A 83 -14.82 3.63 9.02
C TYR A 83 -16.05 4.07 9.80
N ARG A 84 -17.00 3.17 10.08
CA ARG A 84 -18.06 3.43 11.08
C ARG A 84 -17.50 3.38 12.50
N GLY A 85 -16.43 2.61 12.72
CA GLY A 85 -15.74 2.53 14.00
C GLY A 85 -14.63 3.58 14.12
N ARG A 86 -13.65 3.53 13.20
CA ARG A 86 -12.52 4.47 13.19
C ARG A 86 -12.21 4.89 11.76
N LEU A 87 -12.10 6.19 11.52
CA LEU A 87 -11.66 6.73 10.22
C LEU A 87 -10.25 6.23 9.87
N TRP A 88 -9.90 6.30 8.59
CA TRP A 88 -8.52 6.09 8.18
C TRP A 88 -7.60 7.14 8.83
N THR A 89 -6.34 6.78 9.03
CA THR A 89 -5.33 7.74 9.51
C THR A 89 -5.08 8.78 8.42
N MET A 90 -5.36 10.04 8.71
CA MET A 90 -4.91 11.17 7.89
C MET A 90 -3.44 11.42 8.22
N ARG A 91 -2.56 11.12 7.26
CA ARG A 91 -1.11 11.15 7.45
C ARG A 91 -0.49 11.97 6.33
N GLN A 92 -0.18 13.23 6.61
CA GLN A 92 0.50 14.10 5.65
C GLN A 92 1.99 13.79 5.60
N TYR A 93 2.52 13.76 4.39
CA TYR A 93 3.94 13.60 4.10
C TYR A 93 4.67 14.91 4.39
N ALA A 94 5.65 14.89 5.30
CA ALA A 94 6.36 16.09 5.73
C ALA A 94 7.85 15.80 6.02
N GLY A 95 8.69 16.78 5.76
CA GLY A 95 10.13 16.72 5.97
C GLY A 95 10.80 17.70 5.02
N PHE A 96 11.60 18.62 5.57
CA PHE A 96 12.38 19.59 4.81
C PHE A 96 13.45 20.18 5.73
N GLY A 97 14.63 20.44 5.19
CA GLY A 97 15.72 21.09 5.92
C GLY A 97 16.30 20.20 7.01
N THR A 98 16.54 20.80 8.17
CA THR A 98 17.19 20.16 9.32
C THR A 98 16.23 19.31 10.16
N ALA A 99 16.79 18.40 10.97
CA ALA A 99 16.02 17.62 11.94
C ALA A 99 15.18 18.49 12.88
N LYS A 100 15.71 19.64 13.31
CA LYS A 100 15.00 20.58 14.19
C LYS A 100 13.79 21.23 13.50
N GLU A 101 13.96 21.73 12.27
CA GLU A 101 12.85 22.34 11.51
C GLU A 101 11.75 21.33 11.23
N THR A 102 12.13 20.10 10.89
CA THR A 102 11.17 19.01 10.69
C THR A 102 10.47 18.60 12.00
N ASN A 103 11.17 18.57 13.14
CA ASN A 103 10.56 18.34 14.45
C ASN A 103 9.51 19.40 14.81
N GLU A 104 9.82 20.68 14.61
CA GLU A 104 8.88 21.80 14.83
C GLU A 104 7.63 21.63 13.94
N ARG A 105 7.83 21.22 12.68
CA ARG A 105 6.73 20.89 11.77
C ARG A 105 5.90 19.71 12.25
N PHE A 106 6.53 18.62 12.73
CA PHE A 106 5.82 17.47 13.28
C PHE A 106 4.97 17.84 14.49
N LYS A 107 5.51 18.58 15.46
CA LYS A 107 4.77 19.08 16.62
C LYS A 107 3.58 19.96 16.20
N HIS A 108 3.77 20.84 15.21
CA HIS A 108 2.69 21.64 14.64
C HIS A 108 1.58 20.77 14.02
N LEU A 109 1.93 19.75 13.22
CA LEU A 109 0.95 18.86 12.60
C LEU A 109 0.16 18.06 13.65
N LEU A 110 0.83 17.52 14.67
CA LEU A 110 0.18 16.81 15.77
C LEU A 110 -0.80 17.71 16.53
N ALA A 111 -0.38 18.95 16.84
CA ALA A 111 -1.24 19.93 17.50
C ALA A 111 -2.48 20.32 16.68
N ASN A 112 -2.44 20.14 15.35
CA ASN A 112 -3.55 20.41 14.43
C ASN A 112 -4.33 19.15 14.02
N GLY A 113 -4.26 18.08 14.82
CA GLY A 113 -5.14 16.92 14.68
C GLY A 113 -4.60 15.80 13.77
N GLN A 114 -3.36 15.89 13.30
CA GLN A 114 -2.70 14.76 12.65
C GLN A 114 -2.45 13.65 13.69
N THR A 115 -2.81 12.41 13.35
CA THR A 115 -2.78 11.26 14.28
C THR A 115 -1.60 10.31 14.05
N GLY A 116 -0.68 10.68 13.17
CA GLY A 116 0.56 9.95 12.89
C GLY A 116 1.43 10.72 11.91
N LEU A 117 2.74 10.57 12.00
CA LEU A 117 3.72 11.35 11.25
C LEU A 117 4.22 10.62 10.00
N SER A 118 4.68 11.33 8.98
CA SER A 118 5.38 10.69 7.86
C SER A 118 6.61 11.50 7.52
N ALA A 119 7.79 10.91 7.72
CA ALA A 119 9.09 11.50 7.51
C ALA A 119 9.55 11.27 6.05
N ALA A 120 9.79 12.38 5.36
CA ALA A 120 10.54 12.46 4.11
C ALA A 120 12.02 12.71 4.44
N PHE A 121 12.93 11.95 3.83
CA PHE A 121 14.38 12.14 3.98
C PHE A 121 14.95 12.79 2.73
N ASP A 122 16.05 13.51 2.84
CA ASP A 122 16.72 14.09 1.67
C ASP A 122 17.37 13.03 0.77
N LEU A 123 17.84 13.43 -0.41
CA LEU A 123 18.45 12.49 -1.35
C LEU A 123 19.75 11.85 -0.83
N PRO A 124 20.67 12.58 -0.15
CA PRO A 124 21.84 12.00 0.49
C PRO A 124 21.49 10.88 1.46
N THR A 125 20.59 11.13 2.42
CA THR A 125 20.14 10.14 3.39
C THR A 125 19.52 8.92 2.69
N GLN A 126 18.71 9.15 1.65
CA GLN A 126 18.08 8.06 0.89
C GLN A 126 19.07 7.19 0.10
N THR A 127 20.21 7.76 -0.29
CA THR A 127 21.27 7.09 -1.05
C THR A 127 22.47 6.69 -0.19
N GLY A 128 22.36 6.86 1.13
CA GLY A 128 23.34 6.37 2.11
C GLY A 128 24.62 7.20 2.18
N TYR A 129 24.55 8.48 1.85
CA TYR A 129 25.65 9.42 2.00
C TYR A 129 25.42 10.36 3.19
N ASP A 130 26.50 10.65 3.91
CA ASP A 130 26.54 11.73 4.88
C ASP A 130 26.47 13.09 4.17
N SER A 131 26.00 14.12 4.89
CA SER A 131 25.81 15.47 4.36
C SER A 131 27.08 16.14 3.83
N ASP A 132 28.28 15.72 4.27
CA ASP A 132 29.57 16.27 3.83
C ASP A 132 30.18 15.51 2.62
N HIS A 133 29.54 14.43 2.18
CA HIS A 133 30.00 13.67 1.02
C HIS A 133 29.85 14.48 -0.28
N ILE A 134 30.77 14.31 -1.23
CA ILE A 134 30.80 15.09 -2.48
C ILE A 134 29.50 14.94 -3.31
N MET A 135 28.86 13.78 -3.26
CA MET A 135 27.58 13.51 -3.96
C MET A 135 26.38 14.19 -3.29
N SER A 136 26.54 14.68 -2.05
CA SER A 136 25.48 15.33 -1.28
C SER A 136 25.37 16.83 -1.58
N ALA A 137 26.38 17.41 -2.25
CA ALA A 137 26.46 18.84 -2.53
C ALA A 137 25.22 19.34 -3.29
N GLY A 138 24.48 20.26 -2.67
CA GLY A 138 23.26 20.85 -3.24
C GLY A 138 21.97 20.10 -2.94
N GLU A 139 22.04 18.91 -2.36
CA GLU A 139 20.87 18.04 -2.12
C GLU A 139 20.50 17.91 -0.64
N VAL A 140 21.41 18.28 0.27
CA VAL A 140 21.20 18.23 1.73
C VAL A 140 19.97 19.05 2.13
N GLY A 141 19.01 18.39 2.77
CA GLY A 141 17.77 19.01 3.26
C GLY A 141 16.78 19.49 2.20
N GLN A 142 17.02 19.28 0.90
CA GLN A 142 16.20 19.87 -0.18
C GLN A 142 14.83 19.22 -0.35
N VAL A 143 14.78 17.89 -0.32
CA VAL A 143 13.55 17.11 -0.60
C VAL A 143 13.03 16.35 0.61
N GLY A 144 13.65 16.59 1.76
CA GLY A 144 13.35 15.91 3.02
C GLY A 144 14.33 16.33 4.11
N VAL A 145 14.25 15.69 5.26
CA VAL A 145 15.16 15.92 6.38
C VAL A 145 16.49 15.22 6.15
N ALA A 146 17.60 15.90 6.47
CA ALA A 146 18.94 15.29 6.51
C ALA A 146 19.14 14.50 7.81
N ILE A 147 19.58 13.25 7.72
CA ILE A 147 19.89 12.39 8.87
C ILE A 147 21.22 11.67 8.59
N ASP A 148 22.27 12.11 9.26
CA ASP A 148 23.60 11.50 9.16
C ASP A 148 23.86 10.56 10.34
N SER A 149 23.27 10.85 11.50
CA SER A 149 23.59 10.21 12.76
C SER A 149 22.38 9.96 13.66
N LEU A 150 22.59 9.21 14.75
CA LEU A 150 21.59 9.04 15.80
C LEU A 150 21.19 10.40 16.41
N ALA A 151 22.11 11.36 16.53
CA ALA A 151 21.81 12.66 17.12
C ALA A 151 20.76 13.45 16.31
N ASP A 152 20.75 13.26 14.98
CA ASP A 152 19.75 13.88 14.10
C ASP A 152 18.39 13.19 14.27
N MET A 153 18.37 11.85 14.41
CA MET A 153 17.16 11.09 14.71
C MET A 153 16.56 11.47 16.07
N GLU A 154 17.41 11.65 17.10
CA GLU A 154 17.00 12.14 18.41
C GLU A 154 16.40 13.54 18.32
N THR A 155 17.04 14.45 17.58
CA THR A 155 16.55 15.81 17.36
C THR A 155 15.22 15.81 16.61
N LEU A 156 15.08 14.96 15.59
CA LEU A 156 13.87 14.83 14.77
C LEU A 156 12.65 14.44 15.61
N PHE A 157 12.83 13.60 16.64
CA PHE A 157 11.75 13.09 17.48
C PHE A 157 11.78 13.62 18.93
N ASP A 158 12.55 14.67 19.19
CA ASP A 158 12.58 15.32 20.49
C ASP A 158 11.16 15.77 20.91
N GLY A 159 10.73 15.39 22.11
CA GLY A 159 9.40 15.70 22.65
C GLY A 159 8.23 15.02 21.91
N ILE A 160 8.47 14.00 21.08
CA ILE A 160 7.43 13.21 20.41
C ILE A 160 7.50 11.76 20.95
N PRO A 161 6.47 11.26 21.66
CA PRO A 161 6.50 9.93 22.29
C PRO A 161 6.37 8.82 21.24
N LEU A 162 7.44 8.04 21.03
CA LEU A 162 7.53 7.03 19.96
C LEU A 162 6.74 5.73 20.24
N ASP A 163 6.24 5.55 21.46
CA ASP A 163 5.32 4.47 21.84
C ASP A 163 3.85 4.81 21.59
N GLU A 164 3.51 6.09 21.41
CA GLU A 164 2.15 6.57 21.17
C GLU A 164 1.97 7.09 19.73
N VAL A 165 2.96 7.78 19.19
CA VAL A 165 2.90 8.40 17.86
C VAL A 165 3.51 7.47 16.81
N SER A 166 2.65 6.90 15.98
CA SER A 166 3.12 6.11 14.82
C SER A 166 3.78 7.01 13.79
N THR A 167 5.03 6.70 13.40
CA THR A 167 5.74 7.40 12.32
C THR A 167 6.04 6.50 11.13
N SER A 168 5.69 6.96 9.93
CA SER A 168 6.07 6.33 8.67
C SER A 168 7.37 6.96 8.15
N MET A 169 8.37 6.15 7.84
CA MET A 169 9.66 6.56 7.30
C MET A 169 9.73 6.12 5.83
N THR A 170 9.75 7.09 4.91
CA THR A 170 9.86 6.80 3.47
C THR A 170 11.33 6.62 3.10
N ILE A 171 11.87 5.50 3.56
CA ILE A 171 13.27 5.12 3.39
C ILE A 171 13.37 3.67 2.90
N ASN A 172 14.33 3.41 2.01
CA ASN A 172 14.44 2.14 1.29
C ASN A 172 15.82 1.50 1.43
N ALA A 173 16.79 1.85 0.58
CA ALA A 173 18.09 1.18 0.58
C ALA A 173 18.83 1.22 1.94
N PRO A 174 18.82 2.33 2.70
CA PRO A 174 19.39 2.36 4.06
C PRO A 174 18.34 2.16 5.16
N ALA A 175 17.18 1.57 4.86
CA ALA A 175 16.08 1.44 5.82
C ALA A 175 16.49 0.72 7.12
N ALA A 176 17.32 -0.33 7.05
CA ALA A 176 17.78 -1.04 8.24
C ALA A 176 18.56 -0.12 9.20
N ILE A 177 19.37 0.79 8.67
CA ILE A 177 20.17 1.75 9.45
C ILE A 177 19.24 2.76 10.13
N LEU A 178 18.33 3.37 9.37
CA LEU A 178 17.41 4.38 9.90
C LEU A 178 16.40 3.79 10.88
N VAL A 179 15.95 2.54 10.68
CA VAL A 179 15.13 1.84 11.67
C VAL A 179 15.94 1.56 12.93
N ALA A 180 17.21 1.16 12.84
CA ALA A 180 18.06 0.99 14.03
C ALA A 180 18.19 2.31 14.81
N MET A 181 18.45 3.43 14.13
CA MET A 181 18.49 4.76 14.76
C MET A 181 17.16 5.12 15.42
N TYR A 182 16.02 4.89 14.75
CA TYR A 182 14.69 5.16 15.28
C TYR A 182 14.37 4.32 16.53
N MET A 183 14.77 3.06 16.52
CA MET A 183 14.60 2.13 17.64
C MET A 183 15.45 2.57 18.85
N VAL A 184 16.73 2.93 18.64
CA VAL A 184 17.61 3.46 19.71
C VAL A 184 17.12 4.81 20.23
N ALA A 185 16.56 5.67 19.39
CA ALA A 185 15.93 6.92 19.84
C ALA A 185 14.74 6.63 20.77
N ALA A 186 13.92 5.61 20.48
CA ALA A 186 12.85 5.18 21.37
C ALA A 186 13.37 4.57 22.68
N GLU A 187 14.45 3.79 22.64
CA GLU A 187 15.11 3.27 23.85
C GLU A 187 15.60 4.39 24.76
N LYS A 188 16.19 5.45 24.19
CA LYS A 188 16.63 6.63 24.94
C LYS A 188 15.47 7.45 25.51
N GLN A 189 14.29 7.39 24.92
CA GLN A 189 13.04 7.90 25.51
C GLN A 189 12.49 6.97 26.63
N GLY A 190 13.07 5.79 26.83
CA GLY A 190 12.66 4.82 27.84
C GLY A 190 11.69 3.75 27.35
N HIS A 191 11.49 3.61 26.04
CA HIS A 191 10.53 2.67 25.45
C HIS A 191 11.21 1.42 24.88
N SER A 192 10.63 0.25 25.12
CA SER A 192 11.04 -1.00 24.46
C SER A 192 10.65 -1.01 22.98
N HIS A 193 11.48 -1.61 22.11
CA HIS A 193 11.16 -1.84 20.69
C HIS A 193 9.79 -2.49 20.46
N SER A 194 9.32 -3.31 21.42
CA SER A 194 8.03 -4.01 21.32
C SER A 194 6.80 -3.11 21.32
N VAL A 195 6.92 -1.88 21.85
CA VAL A 195 5.81 -0.91 21.89
C VAL A 195 5.88 0.11 20.76
N VAL A 196 7.03 0.24 20.10
CA VAL A 196 7.26 1.24 19.05
C VAL A 196 6.34 1.00 17.86
N MET A 197 5.59 2.03 17.49
CA MET A 197 4.72 2.02 16.32
C MET A 197 5.37 2.79 15.18
N GLY A 198 5.36 2.22 13.99
CA GLY A 198 5.91 2.90 12.83
C GLY A 198 5.86 2.07 11.57
N THR A 199 6.44 2.60 10.51
CA THR A 199 6.55 1.90 9.23
C THR A 199 7.84 2.33 8.55
N ALA A 200 8.64 1.38 8.06
CA ALA A 200 9.67 1.66 7.08
C ALA A 200 9.16 1.26 5.70
N GLN A 201 9.49 2.02 4.65
CA GLN A 201 9.10 1.61 3.30
C GLN A 201 9.85 0.34 2.90
N ASN A 202 11.18 0.31 3.04
CA ASN A 202 12.02 -0.89 2.92
C ASN A 202 11.74 -1.75 1.65
N ASP A 203 11.18 -1.14 0.60
CA ASP A 203 10.90 -1.79 -0.68
C ASP A 203 11.98 -1.36 -1.67
N VAL A 204 13.06 -2.11 -1.73
CA VAL A 204 14.22 -1.83 -2.58
C VAL A 204 14.00 -2.26 -4.03
N LEU A 205 13.19 -3.30 -4.29
CA LEU A 205 12.92 -3.79 -5.64
C LEU A 205 12.26 -2.73 -6.52
N LYS A 206 11.31 -1.96 -5.98
CA LYS A 206 10.69 -0.84 -6.70
C LYS A 206 11.67 0.32 -6.98
N GLU A 207 12.80 0.41 -6.26
CA GLU A 207 13.84 1.40 -6.58
C GLU A 207 14.45 1.15 -7.95
N TYR A 208 14.72 -0.12 -8.29
CA TYR A 208 15.34 -0.46 -9.58
C TYR A 208 14.41 -0.25 -10.78
N VAL A 209 13.10 -0.40 -10.59
CA VAL A 209 12.12 -0.33 -11.69
C VAL A 209 11.46 1.03 -11.85
N ALA A 210 11.41 1.87 -10.80
CA ALA A 210 10.60 3.09 -10.84
C ALA A 210 11.21 4.32 -10.15
N ARG A 211 11.92 4.18 -9.01
CA ARG A 211 12.24 5.31 -8.14
C ARG A 211 13.71 5.75 -8.14
N GLY A 212 14.65 4.83 -8.30
CA GLY A 212 16.06 5.12 -8.56
C GLY A 212 16.98 5.35 -7.37
N THR A 213 16.55 5.18 -6.10
CA THR A 213 17.41 5.42 -4.92
C THR A 213 17.95 4.11 -4.31
N TYR A 214 18.50 3.23 -5.13
CA TYR A 214 19.17 2.00 -4.68
C TYR A 214 20.66 2.25 -4.38
N ILE A 215 21.27 1.39 -3.56
CA ILE A 215 22.69 1.49 -3.16
C ILE A 215 23.46 0.22 -3.55
N PHE A 216 22.97 -0.94 -3.09
CA PHE A 216 23.62 -2.24 -3.32
C PHE A 216 23.08 -2.92 -4.58
N PRO A 217 23.62 -4.06 -5.02
CA PRO A 217 22.96 -4.86 -6.05
C PRO A 217 21.65 -5.48 -5.53
N PRO A 218 20.77 -5.97 -6.43
CA PRO A 218 19.42 -6.42 -6.05
C PRO A 218 19.38 -7.57 -5.03
N ALA A 219 20.27 -8.57 -5.15
CA ALA A 219 20.26 -9.74 -4.28
C ALA A 219 20.57 -9.38 -2.82
N GLU A 220 21.61 -8.56 -2.61
CA GLU A 220 22.04 -8.09 -1.30
C GLU A 220 20.99 -7.15 -0.69
N SER A 221 20.35 -6.32 -1.51
CA SER A 221 19.30 -5.41 -1.08
C SER A 221 18.06 -6.18 -0.59
N VAL A 222 17.61 -7.21 -1.33
CA VAL A 222 16.50 -8.07 -0.93
C VAL A 222 16.83 -8.82 0.36
N ARG A 223 18.06 -9.33 0.49
CA ARG A 223 18.54 -9.98 1.72
C ARG A 223 18.42 -9.05 2.94
N LEU A 224 18.89 -7.80 2.82
CA LEU A 224 18.83 -6.80 3.90
C LEU A 224 17.38 -6.42 4.26
N ALA A 225 16.53 -6.24 3.25
CA ALA A 225 15.11 -5.95 3.48
C ALA A 225 14.42 -7.08 4.26
N ALA A 226 14.70 -8.34 3.89
CA ALA A 226 14.20 -9.52 4.60
C ALA A 226 14.78 -9.67 6.00
N ASN A 227 16.06 -9.31 6.23
CA ASN A 227 16.63 -9.28 7.57
C ASN A 227 15.86 -8.33 8.49
N LEU A 228 15.53 -7.13 8.01
CA LEU A 228 14.74 -6.17 8.77
C LEU A 228 13.32 -6.68 9.03
N ILE A 229 12.70 -7.37 8.05
CA ILE A 229 11.39 -7.99 8.24
C ILE A 229 11.42 -9.01 9.38
N ASN A 230 12.35 -9.97 9.33
CA ASN A 230 12.49 -11.01 10.35
C ASN A 230 12.83 -10.41 11.72
N TYR A 231 13.74 -9.44 11.78
CA TYR A 231 14.09 -8.75 13.03
C TYR A 231 12.88 -8.08 13.70
N CYS A 232 12.07 -7.34 12.93
CA CYS A 232 10.89 -6.69 13.49
C CYS A 232 9.81 -7.69 13.90
N ALA A 233 9.68 -8.82 13.20
CA ALA A 233 8.72 -9.86 13.60
C ALA A 233 9.02 -10.37 15.02
N GLU A 234 10.30 -10.55 15.35
CA GLU A 234 10.73 -11.04 16.67
C GLU A 234 10.80 -9.94 17.74
N HIS A 235 11.38 -8.78 17.42
CA HIS A 235 11.77 -7.78 18.42
C HIS A 235 10.91 -6.51 18.43
N ALA A 236 10.23 -6.20 17.31
CA ALA A 236 9.43 -4.98 17.17
C ALA A 236 8.05 -5.27 16.51
N PRO A 237 7.22 -6.15 17.11
CA PRO A 237 6.01 -6.70 16.46
C PRO A 237 4.90 -5.68 16.18
N LYS A 238 5.03 -4.42 16.65
CA LYS A 238 4.13 -3.30 16.33
C LYS A 238 4.63 -2.42 15.18
N PHE A 239 5.88 -2.60 14.75
CA PHE A 239 6.48 -1.85 13.65
C PHE A 239 6.22 -2.56 12.31
N ASN A 240 5.76 -1.81 11.30
CA ASN A 240 5.64 -2.33 9.94
C ASN A 240 7.00 -2.23 9.24
N SER A 241 7.72 -3.34 9.20
CA SER A 241 9.09 -3.42 8.66
C SER A 241 9.19 -3.27 7.14
N ILE A 242 8.07 -3.32 6.43
CA ILE A 242 8.01 -3.07 5.00
C ILE A 242 6.67 -2.44 4.59
N SER A 243 6.73 -1.55 3.62
CA SER A 243 5.59 -1.00 2.88
C SER A 243 5.78 -1.24 1.39
N VAL A 244 5.28 -2.38 0.90
CA VAL A 244 5.43 -2.77 -0.50
C VAL A 244 4.65 -1.80 -1.38
N SER A 245 5.33 -1.25 -2.38
CA SER A 245 4.92 -0.01 -3.03
C SER A 245 4.51 -0.21 -4.49
N GLY A 246 3.20 -0.16 -4.74
CA GLY A 246 2.66 0.07 -6.10
C GLY A 246 2.71 1.54 -6.52
N TYR A 247 2.69 2.48 -5.56
CA TYR A 247 2.56 3.91 -5.84
C TYR A 247 3.55 4.44 -6.88
N HIS A 248 4.84 4.22 -6.65
CA HIS A 248 5.91 4.71 -7.52
C HIS A 248 5.87 4.06 -8.90
N ILE A 249 5.48 2.78 -8.97
CA ILE A 249 5.34 2.05 -10.23
C ILE A 249 4.19 2.64 -11.04
N ARG A 250 3.08 3.03 -10.39
CA ARG A 250 1.96 3.73 -11.04
C ARG A 250 2.35 5.15 -11.49
N GLU A 251 3.06 5.91 -10.66
CA GLU A 251 3.59 7.23 -11.03
C GLU A 251 4.59 7.16 -12.19
N ALA A 252 5.33 6.05 -12.33
CA ALA A 252 6.21 5.79 -13.46
C ALA A 252 5.48 5.36 -14.75
N GLY A 253 4.14 5.29 -14.74
CA GLY A 253 3.31 5.10 -15.94
C GLY A 253 2.72 3.70 -16.13
N SER A 254 2.77 2.82 -15.12
CA SER A 254 2.13 1.50 -15.21
C SER A 254 0.59 1.55 -15.20
N THR A 255 -0.06 0.52 -15.76
CA THR A 255 -1.51 0.29 -15.62
C THR A 255 -1.86 -0.19 -14.20
N ALA A 256 -3.14 -0.15 -13.80
CA ALA A 256 -3.53 -0.64 -12.47
C ALA A 256 -3.27 -2.15 -12.31
N ALA A 257 -3.42 -2.92 -13.38
CA ALA A 257 -3.07 -4.34 -13.39
C ALA A 257 -1.55 -4.58 -13.23
N GLN A 258 -0.72 -3.78 -13.91
CA GLN A 258 0.74 -3.84 -13.77
C GLN A 258 1.20 -3.43 -12.36
N GLU A 259 0.61 -2.37 -11.79
CA GLU A 259 0.86 -1.93 -10.42
C GLU A 259 0.65 -3.09 -9.42
N ILE A 260 -0.47 -3.81 -9.52
CA ILE A 260 -0.74 -4.99 -8.68
C ILE A 260 0.31 -6.08 -8.93
N GLY A 261 0.52 -6.45 -10.19
CA GLY A 261 1.39 -7.57 -10.56
C GLY A 261 2.83 -7.39 -10.09
N PHE A 262 3.39 -6.19 -10.30
CA PHE A 262 4.75 -5.86 -9.88
C PHE A 262 4.87 -5.74 -8.37
N ALA A 263 3.95 -5.05 -7.70
CA ALA A 263 3.97 -4.95 -6.23
C ALA A 263 3.87 -6.33 -5.56
N PHE A 264 3.00 -7.20 -6.06
CA PHE A 264 2.87 -8.55 -5.51
C PHE A 264 4.12 -9.38 -5.77
N SER A 265 4.69 -9.29 -6.97
CA SER A 265 5.94 -9.99 -7.28
C SER A 265 7.08 -9.57 -6.35
N ASN A 266 7.20 -8.27 -6.03
CA ASN A 266 8.16 -7.77 -5.05
C ASN A 266 7.89 -8.36 -3.66
N ALA A 267 6.63 -8.31 -3.18
CA ALA A 267 6.26 -8.88 -1.88
C ALA A 267 6.62 -10.37 -1.77
N LEU A 268 6.35 -11.14 -2.82
CA LEU A 268 6.68 -12.56 -2.87
C LEU A 268 8.18 -12.81 -2.79
N ALA A 269 8.99 -12.01 -3.50
CA ALA A 269 10.45 -12.11 -3.43
C ALA A 269 10.99 -11.85 -2.01
N TYR A 270 10.43 -10.87 -1.29
CA TYR A 270 10.81 -10.62 0.11
C TYR A 270 10.39 -11.76 1.03
N LEU A 271 9.19 -12.31 0.88
CA LEU A 271 8.72 -13.43 1.70
C LEU A 271 9.51 -14.72 1.43
N ASP A 272 9.82 -15.00 0.16
CA ASP A 272 10.67 -16.14 -0.23
C ASP A 272 12.07 -16.01 0.42
N GLU A 273 12.63 -14.80 0.46
CA GLU A 273 13.90 -14.53 1.13
C GLU A 273 13.79 -14.62 2.67
N CYS A 274 12.73 -14.08 3.30
CA CYS A 274 12.47 -14.24 4.73
C CYS A 274 12.45 -15.71 5.13
N LYS A 275 11.75 -16.54 4.36
CA LYS A 275 11.68 -18.00 4.57
C LYS A 275 13.03 -18.66 4.37
N ARG A 276 13.80 -18.25 3.35
CA ARG A 276 15.17 -18.77 3.11
C ARG A 276 16.10 -18.51 4.28
N GLN A 277 15.92 -17.38 4.98
CA GLN A 277 16.65 -17.03 6.20
C GLN A 277 16.13 -17.74 7.46
N GLY A 278 15.12 -18.60 7.34
CA GLY A 278 14.53 -19.34 8.46
C GLY A 278 13.40 -18.61 9.21
N GLY A 279 12.93 -17.47 8.70
CA GLY A 279 11.81 -16.74 9.30
C GLY A 279 10.48 -17.49 9.19
N ASP A 280 9.66 -17.45 10.24
CA ASP A 280 8.28 -17.93 10.18
C ASP A 280 7.42 -16.90 9.43
N LEU A 281 6.83 -17.31 8.30
CA LEU A 281 5.98 -16.43 7.50
C LEU A 281 4.65 -16.08 8.20
N ASN A 282 4.17 -16.90 9.14
CA ASN A 282 3.01 -16.54 9.97
C ASN A 282 3.29 -15.36 10.90
N GLU A 283 4.56 -15.03 11.13
CA GLU A 283 5.01 -13.88 11.92
C GLU A 283 5.51 -12.75 11.01
N SER A 284 6.44 -13.09 10.12
CA SER A 284 7.11 -12.15 9.21
C SER A 284 6.13 -11.40 8.30
N ALA A 285 5.06 -12.06 7.84
CA ALA A 285 4.07 -11.43 6.97
C ALA A 285 2.99 -10.62 7.71
N GLN A 286 2.89 -10.71 9.05
CA GLN A 286 1.84 -10.03 9.82
C GLN A 286 1.90 -8.50 9.69
N ARG A 287 3.09 -7.95 9.44
CA ARG A 287 3.34 -6.52 9.41
C ARG A 287 3.82 -6.02 8.05
N VAL A 288 3.60 -6.82 7.00
CA VAL A 288 3.67 -6.32 5.62
C VAL A 288 2.54 -5.31 5.44
N SER A 289 2.92 -4.07 5.20
CA SER A 289 2.04 -2.98 4.82
C SER A 289 2.22 -2.65 3.34
N TRP A 290 1.35 -1.81 2.81
CA TRP A 290 1.30 -1.50 1.39
C TRP A 290 1.10 -0.01 1.14
N ILE A 291 1.55 0.46 -0.01
CA ILE A 291 1.25 1.80 -0.51
C ILE A 291 0.92 1.75 -2.01
N PHE A 292 -0.30 2.15 -2.35
CA PHE A 292 -0.80 2.18 -3.73
C PHE A 292 -1.28 3.58 -4.11
N ASN A 293 -1.18 3.90 -5.38
CA ASN A 293 -1.65 5.16 -5.96
C ASN A 293 -3.18 5.15 -6.10
N THR A 294 -3.86 6.26 -5.84
CA THR A 294 -5.25 6.45 -6.29
C THR A 294 -5.25 7.39 -7.49
N HIS A 295 -5.44 6.82 -8.68
CA HIS A 295 -5.48 7.56 -9.95
C HIS A 295 -6.90 8.07 -10.29
N ASN A 296 -7.04 8.72 -11.45
CA ASN A 296 -8.30 9.37 -11.85
C ASN A 296 -9.43 8.42 -12.29
N HIS A 297 -9.15 7.13 -12.54
CA HIS A 297 -10.19 6.17 -12.93
C HIS A 297 -10.95 5.66 -11.70
N PHE A 298 -11.89 6.48 -11.20
CA PHE A 298 -12.58 6.28 -9.91
C PHE A 298 -13.03 4.84 -9.62
N PHE A 299 -13.83 4.22 -10.51
CA PHE A 299 -14.33 2.85 -10.30
C PHE A 299 -13.24 1.78 -10.44
N GLU A 300 -12.26 1.99 -11.32
CA GLU A 300 -11.11 1.10 -11.47
C GLU A 300 -10.27 1.07 -10.21
N GLU A 301 -10.00 2.23 -9.61
CA GLU A 301 -9.23 2.31 -8.36
C GLU A 301 -10.00 1.64 -7.20
N ILE A 302 -11.32 1.82 -7.10
CA ILE A 302 -12.15 1.08 -6.13
C ILE A 302 -12.04 -0.44 -6.36
N ALA A 303 -12.14 -0.88 -7.61
CA ALA A 303 -11.99 -2.29 -7.97
C ALA A 303 -10.59 -2.82 -7.63
N LYS A 304 -9.54 -2.04 -7.91
CA LYS A 304 -8.14 -2.35 -7.61
C LYS A 304 -7.93 -2.64 -6.13
N TYR A 305 -8.38 -1.74 -5.24
CA TYR A 305 -8.22 -1.95 -3.80
C TYR A 305 -8.96 -3.20 -3.28
N ARG A 306 -10.12 -3.53 -3.87
CA ARG A 306 -10.87 -4.76 -3.52
C ARG A 306 -10.17 -6.01 -4.06
N ALA A 307 -9.68 -5.95 -5.28
CA ALA A 307 -8.93 -7.04 -5.92
C ALA A 307 -7.62 -7.32 -5.17
N LEU A 308 -6.87 -6.28 -4.81
CA LEU A 308 -5.65 -6.36 -4.01
C LEU A 308 -5.86 -7.21 -2.75
N ARG A 309 -6.85 -6.87 -1.92
CA ARG A 309 -7.12 -7.62 -0.68
C ARG A 309 -7.45 -9.10 -0.95
N ARG A 310 -8.32 -9.36 -1.91
CA ARG A 310 -8.75 -10.72 -2.25
C ARG A 310 -7.60 -11.58 -2.77
N LEU A 311 -6.85 -11.04 -3.73
CA LEU A 311 -5.74 -11.72 -4.36
C LEU A 311 -4.64 -12.00 -3.34
N TRP A 312 -4.29 -11.01 -2.51
CA TRP A 312 -3.28 -11.20 -1.47
C TRP A 312 -3.68 -12.29 -0.48
N ALA A 313 -4.90 -12.22 0.06
CA ALA A 313 -5.37 -13.18 1.06
C ALA A 313 -5.30 -14.62 0.53
N ARG A 314 -5.77 -14.85 -0.70
CA ARG A 314 -5.71 -16.16 -1.36
C ARG A 314 -4.27 -16.60 -1.61
N LEU A 315 -3.42 -15.71 -2.12
CA LEU A 315 -2.01 -16.00 -2.38
C LEU A 315 -1.27 -16.44 -1.11
N MET A 316 -1.52 -15.77 0.03
CA MET A 316 -0.91 -16.14 1.30
C MET A 316 -1.32 -17.54 1.78
N VAL A 317 -2.58 -17.92 1.58
CA VAL A 317 -3.07 -19.26 1.95
C VAL A 317 -2.61 -20.31 0.96
N GLU A 318 -2.87 -20.12 -0.33
CA GLU A 318 -2.69 -21.12 -1.38
C GLU A 318 -1.21 -21.37 -1.71
N ARG A 319 -0.37 -20.32 -1.71
CA ARG A 319 1.06 -20.46 -2.04
C ARG A 319 1.93 -20.75 -0.83
N TYR A 320 1.66 -20.11 0.30
CA TYR A 320 2.53 -20.18 1.49
C TYR A 320 1.95 -20.98 2.65
N GLY A 321 0.68 -21.38 2.59
CA GLY A 321 0.04 -22.10 3.70
C GLY A 321 -0.10 -21.27 4.96
N ILE A 322 -0.16 -19.93 4.86
CA ILE A 322 -0.31 -19.06 6.04
C ILE A 322 -1.66 -19.32 6.70
N THR A 323 -1.62 -19.63 7.99
CA THR A 323 -2.81 -19.87 8.82
C THR A 323 -3.20 -18.65 9.64
N ASN A 324 -2.26 -17.74 9.91
CA ASN A 324 -2.52 -16.52 10.66
C ASN A 324 -3.34 -15.50 9.84
N PRO A 325 -4.57 -15.15 10.26
CA PRO A 325 -5.40 -14.19 9.54
C PRO A 325 -4.75 -12.80 9.40
N ASN A 326 -3.94 -12.36 10.38
CA ASN A 326 -3.29 -11.06 10.32
C ASN A 326 -2.25 -10.96 9.21
N ALA A 327 -1.59 -12.07 8.86
CA ALA A 327 -0.64 -12.18 7.77
C ALA A 327 -1.31 -12.30 6.39
N GLN A 328 -2.61 -12.67 6.35
CA GLN A 328 -3.42 -12.73 5.13
C GLN A 328 -4.05 -11.38 4.76
N MET A 329 -4.09 -10.42 5.69
CA MET A 329 -4.72 -9.12 5.48
C MET A 329 -3.81 -8.14 4.74
N LEU A 330 -4.31 -7.54 3.66
CA LEU A 330 -3.67 -6.41 2.99
C LEU A 330 -4.12 -5.09 3.64
N ARG A 331 -3.23 -4.48 4.43
CA ARG A 331 -3.40 -3.15 5.05
C ARG A 331 -2.61 -2.13 4.27
N THR A 332 -3.28 -1.15 3.67
CA THR A 332 -2.64 -0.21 2.75
C THR A 332 -2.78 1.24 3.19
N HIS A 333 -1.70 1.99 3.03
CA HIS A 333 -1.74 3.43 2.81
C HIS A 333 -2.17 3.69 1.35
N THR A 334 -2.75 4.86 1.12
CA THR A 334 -3.06 5.34 -0.23
C THR A 334 -2.63 6.78 -0.36
N GLN A 335 -2.10 7.12 -1.53
CA GLN A 335 -1.76 8.48 -1.90
C GLN A 335 -2.36 8.77 -3.27
N THR A 336 -2.97 9.94 -3.43
CA THR A 336 -3.50 10.41 -4.72
C THR A 336 -2.36 10.58 -5.72
N GLY A 337 -2.59 10.25 -6.99
CA GLY A 337 -1.54 10.36 -8.01
C GLY A 337 -1.00 11.78 -8.13
N GLY A 338 0.31 11.96 -7.94
CA GLY A 338 0.97 13.25 -8.12
C GLY A 338 1.04 13.62 -9.60
N SER A 339 1.29 12.62 -10.45
CA SER A 339 1.33 12.71 -11.91
C SER A 339 0.04 13.24 -12.56
N THR A 340 -1.08 13.31 -11.82
CA THR A 340 -2.37 13.79 -12.35
C THR A 340 -2.66 15.26 -12.04
N LEU A 341 -1.81 15.93 -11.26
CA LEU A 341 -1.95 17.33 -10.88
C LEU A 341 -1.34 18.24 -11.98
N THR A 342 -2.01 19.36 -12.30
CA THR A 342 -1.60 20.32 -13.35
C THR A 342 -1.54 21.75 -12.84
#